data_AF-A0A3D0D7W7-F1
#
_entry.id   AF-A0A3D0D7W7-F1
#
_cell.length_a   1.000
_cell.length_b   1.000
_cell.length_c   1.000
_cell.angle_alpha   90.00
_cell.angle_beta   90.00
_cell.angle_gamma   90.00
#
_symmetry.space_group_name_H-M   'P 1'
#
loop_
_entity.id
_entity.type
_entity.pdbx_description
1 polymer ?
#
loop_
_entity_poly.entity_id
_entity_poly.type
_entity_poly.pdbx_seq_one_letter_code
_entity_poly.pdbx_strand_id
1 'polypeptide(L)'
;MLFAHDPQRFIGQTEVACVRFKGADVVSYIDRRDLRGPLYQLVDDAEQFIYRHMKVGRRIEGFVGIEYREYPQEAVREAIVNAVVHRDYSRRGQRIRVFMFDGRIEVYSPGPLPPGISLEKMRRLEPQSVLRNPIIVGVFRDLGSRYIERLGTGIRRMALVMQEHGLPRPRFEEVGSEFRATLMGPGERFMEEMAARPGWTEGLNERQVEAVLYGGEHGRITAGEYQALVSVSDVTAYRDLKDLCDKGLLVRHGKGRGTYYVLAR
;
A
#
# COMPACT_ATOMS: atom_id res chain seq x y z
N MET A 1 -17.68 7.89 21.04
CA MET A 1 -17.08 7.65 19.70
C MET A 1 -15.59 7.42 19.76
N LEU A 2 -14.81 8.22 20.50
CA LEU A 2 -13.34 8.15 20.43
C LEU A 2 -12.70 7.14 21.39
N PHE A 3 -13.27 6.92 22.58
CA PHE A 3 -12.66 6.08 23.63
C PHE A 3 -13.60 5.02 24.22
N ALA A 4 -14.85 4.97 23.77
CA ALA A 4 -15.78 3.94 24.19
C ALA A 4 -15.42 2.62 23.48
N HIS A 5 -15.54 1.49 24.18
CA HIS A 5 -15.31 0.17 23.59
C HIS A 5 -16.32 -0.15 22.47
N ASP A 6 -17.58 0.25 22.64
CA ASP A 6 -18.66 0.05 21.67
C ASP A 6 -19.50 1.32 21.55
N PRO A 7 -19.01 2.36 20.82
CA PRO A 7 -19.76 3.59 20.63
C PRO A 7 -21.04 3.40 19.81
N GLN A 8 -21.14 2.32 19.02
CA GLN A 8 -22.25 2.04 18.12
C GLN A 8 -23.55 1.79 18.86
N ARG A 9 -23.49 1.31 20.12
CA ARG A 9 -24.67 1.20 21.00
C ARG A 9 -25.42 2.52 21.21
N PHE A 10 -24.72 3.64 21.14
CA PHE A 10 -25.29 4.98 21.34
C PHE A 10 -25.35 5.78 20.04
N ILE A 11 -24.38 5.55 19.14
CA ILE A 11 -24.20 6.26 17.88
C ILE A 11 -23.98 5.21 16.79
N GLY A 12 -25.07 4.56 16.36
CA GLY A 12 -25.02 3.43 15.42
C GLY A 12 -24.40 3.76 14.06
N GLN A 13 -24.29 5.05 13.73
CA GLN A 13 -23.66 5.53 12.50
C GLN A 13 -22.12 5.65 12.58
N THR A 14 -21.50 5.24 13.69
CA THR A 14 -20.04 5.12 13.85
C THR A 14 -19.56 3.79 13.27
N GLU A 15 -19.74 3.52 11.99
CA GLU A 15 -19.34 2.24 11.38
C GLU A 15 -18.59 2.46 10.05
N VAL A 16 -17.69 1.53 9.73
CA VAL A 16 -17.01 1.45 8.44
C VAL A 16 -17.30 0.09 7.81
N ALA A 17 -17.92 0.08 6.63
CA ALA A 17 -18.11 -1.13 5.86
C ALA A 17 -16.99 -1.28 4.82
N CYS A 18 -16.17 -2.31 4.97
CA CYS A 18 -15.10 -2.66 4.06
C CYS A 18 -15.54 -3.82 3.15
N VAL A 19 -15.36 -3.68 1.84
CA VAL A 19 -15.71 -4.73 0.87
C VAL A 19 -14.63 -4.83 -0.20
N ARG A 20 -14.16 -6.06 -0.45
CA ARG A 20 -13.31 -6.40 -1.60
C ARG A 20 -14.19 -7.03 -2.67
N PHE A 21 -14.45 -6.31 -3.75
CA PHE A 21 -15.22 -6.80 -4.90
C PHE A 21 -14.33 -7.51 -5.89
N LYS A 22 -14.80 -8.59 -6.53
CA LYS A 22 -14.10 -9.21 -7.67
C LYS A 22 -14.35 -8.38 -8.94
N GLY A 23 -13.31 -7.99 -9.67
CA GLY A 23 -13.45 -7.18 -10.88
C GLY A 23 -13.65 -5.69 -10.59
N ALA A 24 -14.35 -5.03 -11.52
CA ALA A 24 -14.64 -3.61 -11.47
C ALA A 24 -16.05 -3.27 -10.93
N ASP A 25 -16.92 -4.27 -10.81
CA ASP A 25 -18.34 -4.13 -10.51
C ASP A 25 -18.71 -4.59 -9.10
N VAL A 26 -19.89 -4.16 -8.63
CA VAL A 26 -20.41 -4.45 -7.28
C VAL A 26 -21.24 -5.75 -7.21
N VAL A 27 -21.07 -6.67 -8.16
CA VAL A 27 -21.90 -7.88 -8.29
C VAL A 27 -21.47 -8.97 -7.32
N SER A 28 -20.15 -9.21 -7.22
CA SER A 28 -19.59 -10.28 -6.37
C SER A 28 -18.47 -9.75 -5.49
N TYR A 29 -18.45 -10.14 -4.22
CA TYR A 29 -17.39 -9.80 -3.28
C TYR A 29 -16.62 -11.04 -2.83
N ILE A 30 -15.33 -10.83 -2.55
CA ILE A 30 -14.38 -11.82 -2.05
C ILE A 30 -14.40 -11.82 -0.52
N ASP A 31 -14.33 -10.64 0.08
CA ASP A 31 -14.40 -10.45 1.53
C ASP A 31 -15.22 -9.19 1.84
N ARG A 32 -15.92 -9.22 2.97
CA ARG A 32 -16.69 -8.11 3.51
C ARG A 32 -16.57 -8.10 5.02
N ARG A 33 -16.31 -6.91 5.58
CA ARG A 33 -16.31 -6.67 7.02
C ARG A 33 -17.04 -5.39 7.37
N ASP A 34 -17.96 -5.49 8.32
CA ASP A 34 -18.60 -4.34 8.95
C ASP A 34 -17.86 -4.06 10.26
N LEU A 35 -17.06 -3.00 10.28
CA LEU A 35 -16.14 -2.64 11.37
C LEU A 35 -16.86 -1.77 12.41
N ARG A 36 -16.59 -2.08 13.68
CA ARG A 36 -17.14 -1.43 14.88
C ARG A 36 -16.02 -1.16 15.90
N GLY A 37 -16.32 -0.36 16.92
CA GLY A 37 -15.34 0.14 17.88
C GLY A 37 -15.09 1.65 17.79
N PRO A 38 -14.14 2.18 18.58
CA PRO A 38 -13.76 3.59 18.55
C PRO A 38 -13.16 4.02 17.21
N LEU A 39 -13.29 5.31 16.89
CA LEU A 39 -12.95 5.84 15.57
C LEU A 39 -11.51 5.57 15.10
N TYR A 40 -10.53 5.59 16.01
CA TYR A 40 -9.14 5.31 15.66
C TYR A 40 -8.94 3.85 15.24
N GLN A 41 -9.58 2.90 15.94
CA GLN A 41 -9.58 1.48 15.57
C GLN A 41 -10.26 1.25 14.23
N LEU A 42 -11.34 1.98 13.94
CA LEU A 42 -11.99 1.88 12.62
C LEU A 42 -11.04 2.28 11.48
N VAL A 43 -10.15 3.25 11.70
CA VAL A 43 -9.11 3.60 10.70
C VAL A 43 -8.09 2.48 10.56
N ASP A 44 -7.54 1.99 11.68
CA ASP A 44 -6.53 0.93 11.68
C ASP A 44 -7.06 -0.37 11.05
N ASP A 45 -8.27 -0.79 11.41
CA ASP A 45 -8.89 -2.02 10.92
C ASP A 45 -9.27 -1.92 9.44
N ALA A 46 -9.73 -0.76 8.98
CA ALA A 46 -10.05 -0.52 7.59
C ALA A 46 -8.76 -0.49 6.73
N GLU A 47 -7.70 0.14 7.23
CA GLU A 47 -6.37 0.08 6.61
C GLU A 47 -5.91 -1.37 6.52
N GLN A 48 -5.95 -2.13 7.62
CA GLN A 48 -5.54 -3.53 7.65
C GLN A 48 -6.39 -4.42 6.71
N PHE A 49 -7.68 -4.12 6.55
CA PHE A 49 -8.54 -4.81 5.58
C PHE A 49 -8.03 -4.61 4.16
N ILE A 50 -7.78 -3.36 3.74
CA ILE A 50 -7.23 -3.07 2.41
C ILE A 50 -5.87 -3.75 2.23
N TYR A 51 -5.03 -3.69 3.25
CA TYR A 51 -3.67 -4.20 3.22
C TYR A 51 -3.59 -5.70 2.97
N ARG A 52 -4.50 -6.46 3.59
CA ARG A 52 -4.58 -7.91 3.39
C ARG A 52 -5.01 -8.32 1.99
N HIS A 53 -5.68 -7.43 1.26
CA HIS A 53 -6.17 -7.69 -0.10
C HIS A 53 -5.35 -6.97 -1.19
N MET A 54 -4.38 -6.16 -0.78
CA MET A 54 -3.51 -5.42 -1.68
C MET A 54 -2.50 -6.37 -2.31
N LYS A 55 -2.31 -6.25 -3.62
CA LYS A 55 -1.27 -7.01 -4.30
C LYS A 55 0.10 -6.51 -3.84
N VAL A 56 1.01 -7.45 -3.64
CA VAL A 56 2.43 -7.20 -3.38
C VAL A 56 3.19 -7.89 -4.48
N GLY A 57 4.02 -7.15 -5.20
CA GLY A 57 4.90 -7.68 -6.23
C GLY A 57 6.34 -7.38 -5.85
N ARG A 58 7.25 -8.25 -6.28
CA ARG A 58 8.68 -8.05 -6.11
C ARG A 58 9.27 -7.70 -7.46
N ARG A 59 9.88 -6.53 -7.58
CA ARG A 59 10.61 -6.10 -8.77
C ARG A 59 12.10 -6.12 -8.48
N ILE A 60 12.88 -6.56 -9.45
CA ILE A 60 14.33 -6.55 -9.33
C ILE A 60 14.86 -5.20 -9.84
N GLU A 61 15.55 -4.46 -8.97
CA GLU A 61 16.25 -3.21 -9.31
C GLU A 61 17.75 -3.40 -9.08
N GLY A 62 18.54 -3.26 -10.16
CA GLY A 62 19.93 -3.71 -10.12
C GLY A 62 19.98 -5.18 -9.69
N PHE A 63 20.73 -5.51 -8.66
CA PHE A 63 20.85 -6.87 -8.11
C PHE A 63 20.04 -7.08 -6.82
N VAL A 64 19.03 -6.26 -6.56
CA VAL A 64 18.23 -6.32 -5.32
C VAL A 64 16.77 -6.53 -5.67
N GLY A 65 16.09 -7.42 -4.94
CA GLY A 65 14.65 -7.62 -5.09
C GLY A 65 13.89 -6.70 -4.14
N ILE A 66 13.23 -5.67 -4.69
CA ILE A 66 12.46 -4.71 -3.91
C ILE A 66 10.97 -5.06 -3.98
N GLU A 67 10.33 -5.12 -2.82
CA GLU A 67 8.88 -5.30 -2.74
C GLU A 67 8.14 -3.98 -2.97
N TYR A 68 7.21 -3.99 -3.92
CA TYR A 68 6.29 -2.89 -4.18
C TYR A 68 4.88 -3.32 -3.85
N ARG A 69 4.10 -2.36 -3.37
CA ARG A 69 2.68 -2.52 -3.10
C ARG A 69 1.86 -1.86 -4.20
N GLU A 70 0.66 -2.37 -4.42
CA GLU A 70 -0.26 -1.84 -5.45
C GLU A 70 -0.65 -0.37 -5.21
N TYR A 71 -0.68 0.08 -3.94
CA TYR A 71 -0.96 1.45 -3.56
C TYR A 71 -0.02 1.94 -2.45
N PRO A 72 0.30 3.24 -2.40
CA PRO A 72 1.06 3.82 -1.30
C PRO A 72 0.22 3.84 -0.02
N GLN A 73 0.83 3.40 1.09
CA GLN A 73 0.19 3.31 2.40
C GLN A 73 -0.44 4.61 2.86
N GLU A 74 0.34 5.67 2.72
CA GLU A 74 -0.03 6.99 3.20
C GLU A 74 -1.28 7.51 2.49
N ALA A 75 -1.45 7.24 1.20
CA ALA A 75 -2.64 7.67 0.47
C ALA A 75 -3.90 6.94 0.93
N VAL A 76 -3.81 5.61 1.10
CA VAL A 76 -4.95 4.81 1.58
C VAL A 76 -5.36 5.26 2.97
N ARG A 77 -4.38 5.43 3.87
CA ARG A 77 -4.63 5.89 5.24
C ARG A 77 -5.26 7.29 5.25
N GLU A 78 -4.70 8.24 4.51
CA GLU A 78 -5.21 9.60 4.43
C GLU A 78 -6.66 9.65 3.90
N ALA A 79 -7.00 8.83 2.91
CA ALA A 79 -8.38 8.72 2.40
C ALA A 79 -9.35 8.23 3.49
N ILE A 80 -8.96 7.21 4.26
CA ILE A 80 -9.77 6.63 5.34
C ILE A 80 -9.90 7.61 6.52
N VAL A 81 -8.80 8.23 6.95
CA VAL A 81 -8.80 9.25 8.02
C VAL A 81 -9.72 10.40 7.62
N ASN A 82 -9.58 10.94 6.41
CA ASN A 82 -10.45 12.01 5.92
C ASN A 82 -11.91 11.62 5.95
N ALA A 83 -12.23 10.39 5.53
CA ALA A 83 -13.61 9.90 5.59
C ALA A 83 -14.14 9.84 7.03
N VAL A 84 -13.32 9.44 8.02
CA VAL A 84 -13.71 9.36 9.43
C VAL A 84 -13.85 10.74 10.08
N VAL A 85 -12.89 11.64 9.87
CA VAL A 85 -12.86 12.93 10.59
C VAL A 85 -13.76 13.98 9.95
N HIS A 86 -14.07 13.86 8.65
CA HIS A 86 -14.98 14.78 7.96
C HIS A 86 -16.41 14.24 7.77
N ARG A 87 -16.70 13.01 8.23
CA ARG A 87 -18.04 12.41 8.20
C ARG A 87 -19.08 13.32 8.86
N ASP A 88 -20.26 13.41 8.25
CA ASP A 88 -21.44 14.00 8.89
C ASP A 88 -22.08 13.01 9.89
N TYR A 89 -21.72 13.15 11.16
CA TYR A 89 -22.25 12.28 12.24
C TYR A 89 -23.72 12.54 12.60
N SER A 90 -24.36 13.56 12.05
CA SER A 90 -25.82 13.77 12.21
C SER A 90 -26.64 12.79 11.35
N ARG A 91 -26.06 12.27 10.25
CA ARG A 91 -26.72 11.35 9.32
C ARG A 91 -26.75 9.93 9.88
N ARG A 92 -27.90 9.56 10.43
CA ARG A 92 -28.21 8.21 10.93
C ARG A 92 -28.46 7.23 9.79
N GLY A 93 -28.20 5.95 10.01
CA GLY A 93 -28.42 4.87 9.03
C GLY A 93 -27.43 4.85 7.85
N GLN A 94 -26.52 5.82 7.76
CA GLN A 94 -25.45 5.85 6.77
C GLN A 94 -24.12 5.49 7.43
N ARG A 95 -23.20 4.90 6.68
CA ARG A 95 -21.89 4.45 7.18
C ARG A 95 -20.80 4.79 6.18
N ILE A 96 -19.56 4.92 6.66
CA ILE A 96 -18.42 5.03 5.75
C ILE A 96 -18.30 3.72 5.00
N ARG A 97 -17.99 3.79 3.71
CA ARG A 97 -17.78 2.60 2.88
C ARG A 97 -16.39 2.67 2.26
N VAL A 98 -15.62 1.61 2.41
CA VAL A 98 -14.29 1.44 1.83
C VAL A 98 -14.37 0.24 0.89
N PHE A 99 -14.39 0.51 -0.39
CA PHE A 99 -14.53 -0.50 -1.44
C PHE A 99 -13.22 -0.68 -2.19
N MET A 100 -12.75 -1.91 -2.27
CA MET A 100 -11.58 -2.29 -3.05
C MET A 100 -12.00 -3.10 -4.25
N PHE A 101 -11.59 -2.65 -5.42
CA PHE A 101 -11.75 -3.32 -6.71
C PHE A 101 -10.37 -3.72 -7.23
N ASP A 102 -10.33 -4.45 -8.36
CA ASP A 102 -9.05 -4.93 -8.90
C ASP A 102 -8.08 -3.83 -9.34
N GLY A 103 -8.56 -2.61 -9.59
CA GLY A 103 -7.74 -1.48 -10.02
C GLY A 103 -8.13 -0.12 -9.42
N ARG A 104 -8.97 -0.10 -8.38
CA ARG A 104 -9.25 1.15 -7.63
C ARG A 104 -9.69 0.88 -6.19
N ILE A 105 -9.45 1.85 -5.32
CA ILE A 105 -10.04 1.92 -3.99
C ILE A 105 -10.98 3.13 -3.97
N GLU A 106 -12.21 2.94 -3.51
CA GLU A 106 -13.20 3.98 -3.33
C GLU A 106 -13.54 4.12 -1.85
N VAL A 107 -13.43 5.35 -1.31
CA VAL A 107 -13.80 5.68 0.06
C VAL A 107 -14.95 6.67 0.03
N TYR A 108 -16.11 6.23 0.51
CA TYR A 108 -17.33 7.02 0.63
C TYR A 108 -17.50 7.50 2.07
N SER A 109 -17.70 8.81 2.24
CA SER A 109 -18.04 9.43 3.52
C SER A 109 -19.43 10.07 3.46
N PRO A 110 -20.34 9.76 4.40
CA PRO A 110 -21.65 10.39 4.49
C PRO A 110 -21.56 11.90 4.69
N GLY A 111 -22.35 12.64 3.90
CA GLY A 111 -22.46 14.09 3.93
C GLY A 111 -21.73 14.77 2.76
N PRO A 112 -22.27 15.89 2.24
CA PRO A 112 -21.62 16.67 1.19
C PRO A 112 -20.41 17.43 1.75
N LEU A 113 -19.69 18.11 0.86
CA LEU A 113 -18.65 19.04 1.25
C LEU A 113 -19.23 20.17 2.13
N PRO A 114 -18.50 20.60 3.17
CA PRO A 114 -18.90 21.77 3.95
C PRO A 114 -19.10 23.01 3.07
N PRO A 115 -20.09 23.87 3.37
CA PRO A 115 -20.27 25.14 2.67
C PRO A 115 -18.96 25.95 2.64
N GLY A 116 -18.62 26.48 1.47
CA GLY A 116 -17.37 27.22 1.24
C GLY A 116 -16.23 26.38 0.63
N ILE A 117 -16.27 25.05 0.77
CA ILE A 117 -15.35 24.16 0.06
C ILE A 117 -15.95 23.82 -1.31
N SER A 118 -15.21 24.13 -2.39
CA SER A 118 -15.60 23.70 -3.74
C SER A 118 -14.86 22.43 -4.15
N LEU A 119 -15.57 21.54 -4.82
CA LEU A 119 -14.99 20.34 -5.43
C LEU A 119 -13.87 20.70 -6.43
N GLU A 120 -14.03 21.82 -7.14
CA GLU A 120 -13.02 22.35 -8.06
C GLU A 120 -11.70 22.68 -7.35
N LYS A 121 -11.76 23.36 -6.20
CA LYS A 121 -10.56 23.65 -5.39
C LYS A 121 -9.91 22.38 -4.87
N MET A 122 -10.69 21.38 -4.45
CA MET A 122 -10.15 20.07 -4.08
C MET A 122 -9.43 19.38 -5.25
N ARG A 123 -10.00 19.43 -6.46
CA ARG A 123 -9.38 18.88 -7.68
C ARG A 123 -8.09 19.61 -8.06
N ARG A 124 -8.00 20.91 -7.78
CA ARG A 124 -6.76 21.71 -7.90
C ARG A 124 -5.77 21.48 -6.76
N LEU A 125 -6.10 20.63 -5.79
CA LEU A 125 -5.32 20.40 -4.57
C LEU A 125 -5.14 21.67 -3.74
N GLU A 126 -6.13 22.57 -3.74
CA GLU A 126 -6.17 23.79 -2.94
C GLU A 126 -7.36 23.80 -1.98
N PRO A 127 -7.56 22.74 -1.16
CA PRO A 127 -8.70 22.68 -0.27
C PRO A 127 -8.62 23.80 0.77
N GLN A 128 -9.76 24.44 1.02
CA GLN A 128 -9.90 25.28 2.20
C GLN A 128 -10.09 24.38 3.43
N SER A 129 -9.41 24.70 4.52
CA SER A 129 -9.48 23.91 5.75
C SER A 129 -10.73 24.26 6.56
N VAL A 130 -11.87 23.66 6.22
CA VAL A 130 -13.09 23.72 7.06
C VAL A 130 -13.24 22.40 7.82
N LEU A 131 -13.18 22.47 9.15
CA LEU A 131 -13.29 21.31 10.02
C LEU A 131 -14.74 21.09 10.42
N ARG A 132 -15.38 20.04 9.88
CA ARG A 132 -16.73 19.63 10.30
C ARG A 132 -16.76 19.14 11.74
N ASN A 133 -15.75 18.37 12.15
CA ASN A 133 -15.66 17.78 13.48
C ASN A 133 -14.35 18.19 14.17
N PRO A 134 -14.23 19.42 14.68
CA PRO A 134 -12.97 19.95 15.23
C PRO A 134 -12.43 19.13 16.41
N ILE A 135 -13.32 18.58 17.26
CA ILE A 135 -12.92 17.73 18.40
C ILE A 135 -12.33 16.40 17.91
N ILE A 136 -12.96 15.76 16.92
CA ILE A 136 -12.45 14.49 16.35
C ILE A 136 -11.08 14.73 15.71
N VAL A 137 -10.96 15.79 14.91
CA VAL A 137 -9.70 16.17 14.27
C VAL A 137 -8.61 16.46 15.30
N GLY A 138 -8.94 17.18 16.39
CA GLY A 138 -8.02 17.44 17.49
C GLY A 138 -7.48 16.15 18.12
N VAL A 139 -8.35 15.21 18.45
CA VAL A 139 -7.92 13.92 19.01
C VAL A 139 -7.08 13.11 18.02
N PHE A 140 -7.43 13.06 16.74
CA PHE A 140 -6.63 12.36 15.73
C PHE A 140 -5.23 12.98 15.56
N ARG A 141 -5.10 14.31 15.69
CA ARG A 141 -3.80 14.98 15.72
C ARG A 141 -3.01 14.60 16.98
N ASP A 142 -3.66 14.57 18.13
CA ASP A 142 -3.01 14.27 19.41
C ASP A 142 -2.59 12.79 19.53
N LEU A 143 -3.28 11.88 18.82
CA LEU A 143 -2.88 10.47 18.66
C LEU A 143 -1.63 10.28 17.78
N GLY A 144 -1.16 11.34 17.09
CA GLY A 144 0.14 11.40 16.42
C GLY A 144 0.09 11.52 14.91
N SER A 145 1.28 11.72 14.32
CA SER A 145 1.51 11.93 12.88
C SER A 145 0.99 10.81 12.01
N ARG A 146 0.88 9.58 12.55
CA ARG A 146 0.30 8.44 11.85
C ARG A 146 -1.11 8.75 11.31
N TYR A 147 -1.88 9.56 12.03
CA TYR A 147 -3.26 9.88 11.69
C TYR A 147 -3.40 11.23 11.01
N ILE A 148 -2.89 12.30 11.64
CA ILE A 148 -2.94 13.66 11.10
C ILE A 148 -1.64 14.37 11.47
N GLU A 149 -0.81 14.69 10.47
CA GLU A 149 0.40 15.48 10.70
C GLU A 149 0.14 17.00 10.74
N ARG A 150 -0.51 17.54 9.71
CA ARG A 150 -0.78 18.98 9.57
C ARG A 150 -2.12 19.20 8.88
N LEU A 151 -2.91 20.12 9.43
CA LEU A 151 -4.23 20.45 8.90
C LEU A 151 -4.10 21.07 7.50
N GLY A 152 -4.94 20.62 6.56
CA GLY A 152 -5.03 21.19 5.22
C GLY A 152 -3.97 20.70 4.21
N THR A 153 -2.96 19.93 4.63
CA THR A 153 -1.94 19.38 3.70
C THR A 153 -2.21 17.94 3.27
N GLY A 154 -3.10 17.23 3.96
CA GLY A 154 -3.36 15.80 3.75
C GLY A 154 -3.72 15.43 2.31
N ILE A 155 -4.67 16.14 1.69
CA ILE A 155 -5.06 15.93 0.28
C ILE A 155 -3.88 16.15 -0.68
N ARG A 156 -3.06 17.19 -0.45
CA ARG A 156 -1.87 17.48 -1.29
C ARG A 156 -0.84 16.36 -1.18
N ARG A 157 -0.57 15.90 0.05
CA ARG A 157 0.37 14.81 0.30
C ARG A 157 -0.12 13.51 -0.32
N MET A 158 -1.39 13.17 -0.13
CA MET A 158 -2.00 12.00 -0.76
C MET A 158 -1.86 12.03 -2.28
N ALA A 159 -2.03 13.20 -2.91
CA ALA A 159 -1.78 13.34 -4.34
C ALA A 159 -0.30 13.18 -4.71
N LEU A 160 0.61 13.76 -3.93
CA LEU A 160 2.05 13.66 -4.16
C LEU A 160 2.53 12.20 -4.07
N VAL A 161 2.21 11.49 -2.98
CA VAL A 161 2.65 10.09 -2.80
C VAL A 161 2.05 9.16 -3.85
N MET A 162 0.82 9.42 -4.32
CA MET A 162 0.26 8.68 -5.46
C MET A 162 1.08 8.91 -6.74
N GLN A 163 1.47 10.16 -7.02
CA GLN A 163 2.29 10.49 -8.19
C GLN A 163 3.71 9.91 -8.10
N GLU A 164 4.35 9.98 -6.94
CA GLU A 164 5.67 9.37 -6.68
C GLU A 164 5.62 7.85 -6.83
N HIS A 165 4.47 7.24 -6.50
CA HIS A 165 4.20 5.82 -6.72
C HIS A 165 3.81 5.48 -8.18
N GLY A 166 3.88 6.44 -9.10
CA GLY A 166 3.54 6.25 -10.51
C GLY A 166 2.04 6.17 -10.82
N LEU A 167 1.17 6.51 -9.85
CA LEU A 167 -0.28 6.43 -9.98
C LEU A 167 -0.92 7.80 -10.27
N PRO A 168 -2.12 7.82 -10.89
CA PRO A 168 -2.87 9.06 -11.06
C PRO A 168 -3.23 9.70 -9.71
N ARG A 169 -3.38 11.03 -9.73
CA ARG A 169 -3.89 11.76 -8.56
C ARG A 169 -5.27 11.22 -8.12
N PRO A 170 -5.58 11.27 -6.81
CA PRO A 170 -6.90 10.92 -6.31
C PRO A 170 -8.01 11.71 -6.99
N ARG A 171 -9.12 11.04 -7.30
CA ARG A 171 -10.34 11.68 -7.83
C ARG A 171 -11.31 11.92 -6.68
N PHE A 172 -11.79 13.16 -6.57
CA PHE A 172 -12.79 13.56 -5.58
C PHE A 172 -14.10 13.93 -6.27
N GLU A 173 -15.20 13.43 -5.71
CA GLU A 173 -16.55 13.59 -6.24
C GLU A 173 -17.59 13.72 -5.13
N GLU A 174 -18.67 14.44 -5.41
CA GLU A 174 -19.89 14.38 -4.63
C GLU A 174 -20.87 13.46 -5.38
N VAL A 175 -21.25 12.35 -4.75
CA VAL A 175 -22.17 11.36 -5.32
C VAL A 175 -23.46 11.43 -4.51
N GLY A 176 -24.49 12.07 -5.07
CA GLY A 176 -25.72 12.35 -4.35
C GLY A 176 -25.47 13.27 -3.15
N SER A 177 -25.47 12.71 -1.95
CA SER A 177 -25.26 13.48 -0.70
C SER A 177 -24.07 12.97 0.12
N GLU A 178 -23.14 12.33 -0.56
CA GLU A 178 -21.93 11.73 0.00
C GLU A 178 -20.71 12.22 -0.75
N PHE A 179 -19.59 12.27 -0.04
CA PHE A 179 -18.29 12.54 -0.63
C PHE A 179 -17.58 11.23 -0.95
N ARG A 180 -16.97 11.14 -2.14
CA ARG A 180 -16.18 9.99 -2.58
C ARG A 180 -14.76 10.41 -2.95
N ALA A 181 -13.78 9.74 -2.34
CA ALA A 181 -12.40 9.74 -2.79
C ALA A 181 -12.09 8.42 -3.51
N THR A 182 -11.49 8.50 -4.69
CA THR A 182 -11.10 7.33 -5.49
C THR A 182 -9.60 7.34 -5.75
N LEU A 183 -8.92 6.27 -5.36
CA LEU A 183 -7.52 6.00 -5.65
C LEU A 183 -7.45 5.02 -6.81
N MET A 184 -7.03 5.49 -7.99
CA MET A 184 -6.84 4.64 -9.16
C MET A 184 -5.52 3.88 -9.03
N GLY A 185 -5.53 2.59 -9.32
CA GLY A 185 -4.35 1.73 -9.26
C GLY A 185 -4.03 1.06 -10.59
N PRO A 186 -2.94 0.28 -10.63
CA PRO A 186 -2.43 -0.33 -11.86
C PRO A 186 -3.30 -1.47 -12.38
N GLY A 187 -4.14 -2.08 -11.54
CA GLY A 187 -5.06 -3.13 -11.97
C GLY A 187 -4.36 -4.48 -12.08
N GLU A 188 -4.77 -5.27 -13.07
CA GLU A 188 -4.13 -6.56 -13.39
C GLU A 188 -2.69 -6.38 -13.88
N ARG A 189 -2.38 -5.24 -14.51
CA ARG A 189 -1.03 -4.88 -14.99
C ARG A 189 0.01 -4.77 -13.89
N PHE A 190 -0.41 -4.63 -12.62
CA PHE A 190 0.52 -4.56 -11.50
C PHE A 190 1.49 -5.74 -11.46
N MET A 191 0.97 -6.96 -11.57
CA MET A 191 1.82 -8.16 -11.49
C MET A 191 2.71 -8.30 -12.74
N GLU A 192 2.22 -7.87 -13.90
CA GLU A 192 2.99 -7.86 -15.14
C GLU A 192 4.17 -6.89 -15.06
N GLU A 193 3.94 -5.68 -14.56
CA GLU A 193 4.97 -4.66 -14.33
C GLU A 193 6.01 -5.11 -13.30
N MET A 194 5.59 -5.80 -12.25
CA MET A 194 6.49 -6.31 -11.20
C MET A 194 7.30 -7.52 -11.67
N ALA A 195 6.74 -8.36 -12.54
CA ALA A 195 7.42 -9.52 -13.12
C ALA A 195 8.44 -9.15 -14.21
N ALA A 196 8.55 -7.87 -14.59
CA ALA A 196 9.49 -7.42 -15.60
C ALA A 196 10.94 -7.76 -15.22
N ARG A 197 11.58 -8.61 -16.04
CA ARG A 197 12.97 -9.04 -15.84
C ARG A 197 13.96 -7.96 -16.28
N PRO A 198 14.95 -7.61 -15.45
CA PRO A 198 16.05 -6.76 -15.88
C PRO A 198 16.91 -7.44 -16.96
N GLY A 199 17.54 -6.64 -17.84
CA GLY A 199 18.41 -7.16 -18.89
C GLY A 199 19.59 -8.01 -18.39
N TRP A 200 20.14 -7.72 -17.20
CA TRP A 200 21.23 -8.53 -16.63
C TRP A 200 20.82 -9.96 -16.27
N THR A 201 19.51 -10.23 -16.16
CA THR A 201 18.99 -11.58 -15.91
C THR A 201 18.92 -12.44 -17.18
N GLU A 202 19.21 -11.87 -18.34
CA GLU A 202 19.21 -12.58 -19.61
C GLU A 202 20.25 -13.70 -19.60
N GLY A 203 19.82 -14.93 -19.94
CA GLY A 203 20.68 -16.12 -19.89
C GLY A 203 20.97 -16.67 -18.48
N LEU A 204 20.30 -16.15 -17.44
CA LEU A 204 20.31 -16.74 -16.09
C LEU A 204 19.08 -17.61 -15.85
N ASN A 205 19.27 -18.71 -15.13
CA ASN A 205 18.15 -19.48 -14.58
C ASN A 205 17.67 -18.88 -13.24
N GLU A 206 16.51 -19.32 -12.75
CA GLU A 206 15.88 -18.76 -11.53
C GLU A 206 16.80 -18.84 -10.29
N ARG A 207 17.42 -19.99 -10.06
CA ARG A 207 18.32 -20.18 -8.91
C ARG A 207 19.58 -19.31 -9.01
N GLN A 208 20.07 -18.99 -10.21
CA GLN A 208 21.20 -18.09 -10.38
C GLN A 208 20.82 -16.64 -10.09
N VAL A 209 19.61 -16.22 -10.50
CA VAL A 209 19.06 -14.91 -10.14
C VAL A 209 18.98 -14.80 -8.62
N GLU A 210 18.45 -15.81 -7.91
CA GLU A 210 18.39 -15.81 -6.45
C GLU A 210 19.76 -15.69 -5.78
N ALA A 211 20.81 -16.32 -6.33
CA ALA A 211 22.17 -16.18 -5.80
C ALA A 211 22.66 -14.72 -5.86
N VAL A 212 22.40 -14.04 -6.99
CA VAL A 212 22.78 -12.64 -7.22
C VAL A 212 21.96 -11.71 -6.32
N LEU A 213 20.65 -11.95 -6.19
CA LEU A 213 19.77 -11.19 -5.30
C LEU A 213 20.22 -11.30 -3.84
N TYR A 214 20.45 -12.54 -3.36
CA TYR A 214 20.91 -12.78 -2.01
C TYR A 214 22.26 -12.11 -1.74
N GLY A 215 23.21 -12.22 -2.68
CA GLY A 215 24.52 -11.58 -2.58
C GLY A 215 24.45 -10.05 -2.57
N GLY A 216 23.48 -9.45 -3.28
CA GLY A 216 23.22 -8.01 -3.24
C GLY A 216 22.60 -7.54 -1.94
N GLU A 217 21.65 -8.29 -1.40
CA GLU A 217 20.97 -7.97 -0.15
C GLU A 217 21.88 -8.15 1.08
N HIS A 218 22.71 -9.21 1.09
CA HIS A 218 23.53 -9.59 2.26
C HIS A 218 25.01 -9.19 2.10
N GLY A 219 25.39 -8.61 0.97
CA GLY A 219 26.76 -8.19 0.63
C GLY A 219 27.70 -9.33 0.22
N ARG A 220 27.39 -10.59 0.56
CA ARG A 220 28.12 -11.79 0.12
C ARG A 220 27.24 -13.02 0.13
N ILE A 221 27.68 -14.07 -0.57
CA ILE A 221 27.09 -15.42 -0.52
C ILE A 221 28.19 -16.47 -0.50
N THR A 222 28.02 -17.53 0.26
CA THR A 222 28.87 -18.74 0.27
C THR A 222 28.18 -19.88 -0.48
N ALA A 223 28.95 -20.89 -0.90
CA ALA A 223 28.37 -22.08 -1.53
C ALA A 223 27.35 -22.78 -0.64
N GLY A 224 27.61 -22.86 0.68
CA GLY A 224 26.69 -23.48 1.64
C GLY A 224 25.40 -22.69 1.83
N GLU A 225 25.48 -21.35 1.92
CA GLU A 225 24.28 -20.48 1.95
C GLU A 225 23.48 -20.63 0.66
N TYR A 226 24.15 -20.68 -0.49
CA TYR A 226 23.47 -20.87 -1.78
C TYR A 226 22.73 -22.21 -1.85
N GLN A 227 23.37 -23.31 -1.42
CA GLN A 227 22.73 -24.61 -1.36
C GLN A 227 21.51 -24.64 -0.46
N ALA A 228 21.59 -24.01 0.71
CA ALA A 228 20.46 -23.92 1.63
C ALA A 228 19.33 -23.07 1.04
N LEU A 229 19.67 -21.98 0.35
CA LEU A 229 18.72 -21.06 -0.26
C LEU A 229 17.88 -21.73 -1.36
N VAL A 230 18.53 -22.44 -2.28
CA VAL A 230 17.86 -23.00 -3.47
C VAL A 230 17.72 -24.53 -3.45
N SER A 231 18.13 -25.19 -2.37
CA SER A 231 18.05 -26.65 -2.15
C SER A 231 18.70 -27.49 -3.26
N VAL A 232 19.99 -27.24 -3.55
CA VAL A 232 20.75 -27.96 -4.60
C VAL A 232 22.00 -28.67 -4.07
N SER A 233 22.54 -29.61 -4.86
CA SER A 233 23.79 -30.33 -4.54
C SER A 233 25.04 -29.43 -4.57
N ASP A 234 26.10 -29.83 -3.87
CA ASP A 234 27.39 -29.10 -3.83
C ASP A 234 27.94 -28.82 -5.23
N VAL A 235 27.86 -29.84 -6.09
CA VAL A 235 28.35 -29.78 -7.47
C VAL A 235 27.56 -28.74 -8.28
N THR A 236 26.24 -28.69 -8.10
CA THR A 236 25.38 -27.73 -8.79
C THR A 236 25.63 -26.32 -8.29
N ALA A 237 25.71 -26.14 -6.97
CA ALA A 237 26.02 -24.86 -6.35
C ALA A 237 27.36 -24.29 -6.82
N TYR A 238 28.41 -25.11 -6.84
CA TYR A 238 29.71 -24.71 -7.34
C TYR A 238 29.66 -24.31 -8.82
N ARG A 239 28.99 -25.11 -9.67
CA ARG A 239 28.87 -24.83 -11.10
C ARG A 239 28.13 -23.52 -11.37
N ASP A 240 27.00 -23.30 -10.70
CA ASP A 240 26.19 -22.11 -10.91
C ASP A 240 26.90 -20.84 -10.42
N LEU A 241 27.55 -20.88 -9.25
CA LEU A 241 28.33 -19.74 -8.72
C LEU A 241 29.56 -19.45 -9.58
N LYS A 242 30.20 -20.50 -10.13
CA LYS A 242 31.29 -20.32 -11.09
C LYS A 242 30.81 -19.67 -12.38
N ASP A 243 29.69 -20.13 -12.95
CA ASP A 243 29.10 -19.53 -14.15
C ASP A 243 28.74 -18.05 -13.92
N LEU A 244 28.25 -17.70 -12.73
CA LEU A 244 27.99 -16.30 -12.35
C LEU A 244 29.28 -15.46 -12.26
N CYS A 245 30.40 -16.05 -11.83
CA CYS A 245 31.71 -15.38 -11.90
C CYS A 245 32.20 -15.21 -13.33
N ASP A 246 32.05 -16.24 -14.17
CA ASP A 246 32.46 -16.22 -15.57
C ASP A 246 31.66 -15.17 -16.37
N LYS A 247 30.38 -14.97 -16.00
CA LYS A 247 29.50 -13.90 -16.51
C LYS A 247 29.78 -12.51 -15.92
N GLY A 248 30.74 -12.38 -14.99
CA GLY A 248 31.11 -11.11 -14.39
C GLY A 248 30.08 -10.52 -13.41
N LEU A 249 29.14 -11.33 -12.90
CA LEU A 249 28.12 -10.88 -11.94
C LEU A 249 28.58 -11.03 -10.49
N LEU A 250 29.44 -12.02 -10.22
CA LEU A 250 30.02 -12.28 -8.91
C LEU A 250 31.54 -12.31 -8.97
N VAL A 251 32.19 -11.88 -7.88
CA VAL A 251 33.63 -11.99 -7.68
C VAL A 251 33.90 -12.94 -6.52
N ARG A 252 34.72 -13.95 -6.76
CA ARG A 252 35.11 -14.94 -5.77
C ARG A 252 36.24 -14.40 -4.87
N HIS A 253 36.08 -14.53 -3.57
CA HIS A 253 37.07 -14.21 -2.54
C HIS A 253 37.34 -15.40 -1.61
N GLY A 254 38.52 -15.40 -0.98
CA GLY A 254 38.94 -16.44 -0.05
C GLY A 254 39.45 -17.73 -0.71
N LYS A 255 39.82 -18.72 0.13
CA LYS A 255 40.30 -20.04 -0.30
C LYS A 255 39.72 -21.13 0.61
N GLY A 256 39.48 -22.31 0.04
CA GLY A 256 38.96 -23.48 0.77
C GLY A 256 37.63 -23.19 1.48
N ARG A 257 37.53 -23.53 2.76
CA ARG A 257 36.33 -23.34 3.60
C ARG A 257 35.96 -21.87 3.85
N GLY A 258 36.88 -20.93 3.59
CA GLY A 258 36.62 -19.48 3.70
C GLY A 258 36.22 -18.82 2.38
N THR A 259 35.80 -19.59 1.37
CA THR A 259 35.39 -19.05 0.06
C THR A 259 34.02 -18.38 0.17
N TYR A 260 33.92 -17.14 -0.29
CA TYR A 260 32.65 -16.41 -0.44
C TYR A 260 32.67 -15.62 -1.75
N TYR A 261 31.50 -15.19 -2.21
CA TYR A 261 31.28 -14.46 -3.45
C TYR A 261 30.60 -13.13 -3.14
N VAL A 262 31.02 -12.07 -3.80
CA VAL A 262 30.42 -10.71 -3.67
C VAL A 262 29.98 -10.23 -5.04
N LEU A 263 29.03 -9.30 -5.13
CA LEU A 263 28.66 -8.71 -6.41
C LEU A 263 29.86 -8.02 -7.08
N ALA A 264 29.99 -8.19 -8.39
CA ALA A 264 30.90 -7.38 -9.18
C ALA A 264 30.36 -5.93 -9.21
N ARG A 265 31.27 -4.96 -9.03
CA ARG A 265 30.95 -3.53 -9.11
C ARG A 265 31.03 -3.01 -10.53
#